data_AF-A0A561WWD7-F1
#
_entry.id   AF-A0A561WWD7-F1
#
_cell.length_a   1.000
_cell.length_b   1.000
_cell.length_c   1.000
_cell.angle_alpha   90.00
_cell.angle_beta   90.00
_cell.angle_gamma   90.00
#
_symmetry.space_group_name_H-M   'P 1'
#
loop_
_entity.id
_entity.type
_entity.pdbx_description
1 polymer ?
#
loop_
_entity_poly.entity_id
_entity_poly.type
_entity_poly.pdbx_seq_one_letter_code
_entity_poly.pdbx_strand_id
1 'polypeptide(L)'
;MQENIEWAEVTDSSWKAEFSREEDDLLIRFIGRCPRCEHLTSTDVPKLIPGTPALRGDIEEFTMFCACGHPHPNRPDGDNSCGAYWLFEAEL
;
A
#
# COMPACT_ATOMS: atom_id res chain seq x y z
N MET A 1 -3.60 -29.48 0.57
CA MET A 1 -2.56 -28.90 1.46
C MET A 1 -2.56 -27.43 1.17
N GLN A 2 -2.97 -26.60 2.13
CA GLN A 2 -2.99 -25.14 1.95
C GLN A 2 -1.58 -24.66 2.31
N GLU A 3 -0.80 -24.25 1.33
CA GLU A 3 0.52 -23.69 1.56
C GLU A 3 0.35 -22.37 2.33
N ASN A 4 1.05 -22.25 3.45
CA ASN A 4 0.99 -21.06 4.29
C ASN A 4 1.72 -19.93 3.54
N ILE A 5 0.98 -19.06 2.84
CA ILE A 5 1.61 -17.89 2.23
C ILE A 5 1.89 -16.87 3.33
N GLU A 6 3.15 -16.79 3.71
CA GLU A 6 3.65 -15.75 4.59
C GLU A 6 3.46 -14.36 3.97
N TRP A 7 2.99 -13.44 4.83
CA TRP A 7 3.12 -12.02 4.59
C TRP A 7 4.61 -11.69 4.57
N ALA A 8 5.07 -11.08 3.49
CA ALA A 8 6.48 -10.77 3.31
C ALA A 8 6.64 -9.27 3.07
N GLU A 9 7.58 -8.68 3.81
CA GLU A 9 8.09 -7.36 3.48
C GLU A 9 8.80 -7.47 2.14
N VAL A 10 8.43 -6.62 1.20
CA VAL A 10 9.11 -6.47 -0.10
C VAL A 10 9.69 -5.06 -0.15
N THR A 11 10.57 -4.75 0.81
CA THR A 11 11.40 -3.56 0.77
C THR A 11 12.68 -3.93 0.03
N ASP A 12 12.60 -3.99 -1.30
CA ASP A 12 13.81 -4.03 -2.13
C ASP A 12 14.40 -2.62 -2.15
N SER A 13 15.62 -2.44 -1.65
CA SER A 13 16.28 -1.13 -1.57
C SER A 13 16.56 -0.50 -2.95
N SER A 14 16.46 -1.29 -4.03
CA SER A 14 16.56 -0.83 -5.41
C SER A 14 15.20 -0.54 -6.05
N TRP A 15 14.10 -0.95 -5.43
CA TRP A 15 12.76 -0.68 -5.92
C TRP A 15 12.41 0.79 -5.72
N LYS A 16 12.04 1.43 -6.83
CA LYS A 16 11.54 2.81 -6.85
C LYS A 16 10.06 2.78 -7.10
N ALA A 17 9.32 3.09 -6.06
CA ALA A 17 7.88 3.13 -6.08
C ALA A 17 7.38 4.28 -7.00
N GLU A 18 6.86 3.94 -8.17
CA GLU A 18 6.18 4.89 -9.06
C GLU A 18 4.69 4.91 -8.73
N PHE A 19 4.32 5.74 -7.74
CA PHE A 19 2.92 5.97 -7.39
C PHE A 19 2.46 7.34 -7.86
N SER A 20 1.34 7.38 -8.57
CA SER A 20 0.60 8.61 -8.79
C SER A 20 -0.17 8.99 -7.52
N ARG A 21 -0.19 10.29 -7.23
CA ARG A 21 -0.85 10.88 -6.08
C ARG A 21 -2.14 11.57 -6.53
N GLU A 22 -3.24 11.19 -5.92
CA GLU A 22 -4.54 11.85 -6.05
C GLU A 22 -4.98 12.34 -4.67
N GLU A 23 -5.50 13.56 -4.61
CA GLU A 23 -5.87 14.18 -3.34
C GLU A 23 -7.32 14.64 -3.34
N ASP A 24 -7.99 14.40 -2.22
CA ASP A 24 -9.26 15.03 -1.87
C ASP A 24 -9.11 15.82 -0.55
N ASP A 25 -10.21 16.34 -0.01
CA ASP A 25 -10.18 17.18 1.19
C ASP A 25 -9.73 16.43 2.47
N LEU A 26 -9.85 15.10 2.50
CA LEU A 26 -9.65 14.27 3.71
C LEU A 26 -8.59 13.18 3.54
N LEU A 27 -8.28 12.77 2.32
CA LEU A 27 -7.46 11.63 1.98
C LEU A 27 -6.45 12.00 0.88
N ILE A 28 -5.31 11.32 0.94
CA ILE A 28 -4.36 11.21 -0.16
C ILE A 28 -4.38 9.76 -0.62
N ARG A 29 -4.70 9.55 -1.89
CA ARG A 29 -4.68 8.23 -2.53
C ARG A 29 -3.39 8.09 -3.33
N PHE A 30 -2.63 7.06 -3.01
CA PHE A 30 -1.46 6.62 -3.78
C PHE A 30 -1.87 5.45 -4.66
N ILE A 31 -1.66 5.56 -5.98
CA ILE A 31 -1.99 4.51 -6.96
C ILE A 31 -0.72 4.11 -7.71
N GLY A 32 -0.43 2.82 -7.77
CA GLY A 32 0.78 2.32 -8.41
C GLY A 32 0.74 0.81 -8.58
N ARG A 33 1.90 0.21 -8.86
CA ARG A 33 2.02 -1.25 -9.02
C ARG A 33 2.59 -1.89 -7.77
N CYS A 34 2.03 -3.05 -7.40
CA CYS A 34 2.61 -3.88 -6.35
C CYS A 34 4.00 -4.39 -6.78
N PRO A 35 5.05 -4.25 -5.95
CA PRO A 35 6.40 -4.74 -6.29
C PRO A 35 6.49 -6.25 -6.49
N ARG A 36 5.57 -7.01 -5.87
CA ARG A 36 5.59 -8.48 -5.92
C ARG A 36 4.81 -9.07 -7.08
N CYS A 37 3.61 -8.54 -7.36
CA CYS A 37 2.70 -9.11 -8.35
C CYS A 37 2.41 -8.19 -9.53
N GLU A 38 2.97 -6.98 -9.54
CA GLU A 38 2.89 -5.98 -10.62
C GLU A 38 1.48 -5.48 -10.98
N HIS A 39 0.43 -6.00 -10.33
CA HIS A 39 -0.93 -5.50 -10.50
C HIS A 39 -1.10 -4.12 -9.87
N LEU A 40 -2.08 -3.37 -10.38
CA LEU A 40 -2.42 -2.05 -9.86
C LEU A 40 -2.95 -2.19 -8.43
N THR A 41 -2.53 -1.31 -7.54
CA THR A 41 -2.92 -1.26 -6.14
C THR A 41 -3.04 0.19 -5.71
N SER A 42 -3.85 0.46 -4.69
CA SER A 42 -3.99 1.79 -4.10
C SER A 42 -3.94 1.75 -2.58
N THR A 43 -3.52 2.84 -1.97
CA THR A 43 -3.58 3.06 -0.52
C THR A 43 -4.07 4.46 -0.23
N ASP A 44 -5.07 4.56 0.63
CA ASP A 44 -5.63 5.83 1.09
C ASP A 44 -5.03 6.18 2.44
N VAL A 45 -4.46 7.38 2.54
CA VAL A 45 -3.86 7.91 3.76
C VAL A 45 -4.66 9.13 4.22
N PRO A 46 -5.17 9.16 5.46
CA PRO A 46 -5.93 10.30 5.95
C PRO A 46 -5.02 11.50 6.21
N LYS A 47 -5.43 12.66 5.68
CA LYS A 47 -4.77 13.96 5.89
C LYS A 47 -4.91 14.47 7.32
N LEU A 48 -5.96 14.03 8.02
CA LEU A 48 -6.23 14.44 9.40
C LEU A 48 -5.75 13.39 10.39
N ILE A 49 -5.08 13.83 11.44
CA ILE A 49 -4.68 12.98 12.55
C ILE A 49 -5.86 12.90 13.55
N PRO A 50 -6.41 11.70 13.83
CA PRO A 50 -7.50 11.55 14.79
C PRO A 50 -7.14 12.17 16.15
N GLY A 51 -8.03 13.03 16.68
CA GLY A 51 -7.84 13.66 17.99
C GLY A 51 -6.96 14.91 17.98
N THR A 52 -6.51 15.38 16.82
CA THR A 52 -5.82 16.68 16.70
C THR A 52 -6.43 17.51 15.56
N PRO A 53 -6.39 18.85 15.63
CA PRO A 53 -6.77 19.71 14.51
C PRO A 53 -5.64 19.86 13.46
N ALA A 54 -4.57 19.08 13.55
CA ALA A 54 -3.43 19.17 12.65
C ALA A 54 -3.65 18.34 11.38
N LEU A 55 -3.28 18.92 10.24
CA LEU A 55 -3.02 18.17 9.03
C LEU A 55 -1.69 17.40 9.19
N ARG A 56 -1.58 16.26 8.52
CA ARG A 56 -0.26 15.69 8.22
C ARG A 56 0.56 16.72 7.43
N GLY A 57 1.87 16.66 7.58
CA GLY A 57 2.83 17.52 6.91
C GLY A 57 4.13 16.75 6.72
N ASP A 58 5.14 17.41 6.13
CA ASP A 58 6.48 16.87 5.81
C ASP A 58 6.47 15.43 5.23
N ILE A 59 7.66 14.84 5.09
CA ILE A 59 7.85 13.46 4.64
C ILE A 59 7.49 12.52 5.80
N GLU A 60 6.47 11.70 5.61
CA GLU A 60 6.11 10.62 6.54
C GLU A 60 6.34 9.25 5.90
N GLU A 61 6.89 8.33 6.69
CA GLU A 61 6.97 6.91 6.35
C GLU A 61 5.71 6.19 6.81
N PHE A 62 5.08 5.43 5.92
CA PHE A 62 3.95 4.56 6.26
C PHE A 62 4.00 3.22 5.52
N THR A 63 3.35 2.22 6.11
CA THR A 63 3.27 0.88 5.51
C THR A 63 2.14 0.83 4.49
N MET A 64 2.47 0.42 3.27
CA MET A 64 1.50 0.09 2.24
C MET A 64 1.35 -1.43 2.13
N PHE A 65 0.13 -1.87 1.84
CA PHE A 65 -0.19 -3.27 1.58
C PHE A 65 -0.66 -3.41 0.14
N CYS A 66 -0.36 -4.55 -0.48
CA CYS A 66 -0.99 -4.89 -1.76
C CYS A 66 -2.50 -5.06 -1.58
N ALA A 67 -3.28 -4.27 -2.32
CA ALA A 67 -4.74 -4.31 -2.37
C ALA A 67 -5.22 -4.46 -3.82
N CYS A 68 -4.52 -5.26 -4.63
CA CYS A 68 -4.71 -5.27 -6.09
C CYS A 68 -6.03 -5.88 -6.57
N GLY A 69 -6.75 -6.63 -5.73
CA GLY A 69 -8.03 -7.21 -6.11
C GLY A 69 -7.93 -8.40 -7.10
N HIS A 70 -6.73 -8.85 -7.44
CA HIS A 70 -6.53 -9.98 -8.35
C HIS A 70 -6.52 -11.33 -7.61
N PRO A 71 -7.11 -12.39 -8.19
CA PRO A 71 -6.99 -13.74 -7.63
C PRO A 71 -5.54 -14.21 -7.60
N HIS A 72 -5.13 -14.80 -6.48
CA HIS A 72 -3.81 -15.39 -6.30
C HIS A 72 -3.95 -16.90 -6.06
N PRO A 73 -3.35 -17.77 -6.89
CA PRO A 73 -3.59 -19.22 -6.88
C PRO A 73 -3.39 -19.93 -5.53
N ASN A 74 -2.60 -19.32 -4.64
CA ASN A 74 -2.26 -19.90 -3.35
C ASN A 74 -2.99 -19.20 -2.17
N ARG A 75 -3.82 -18.18 -2.43
CA ARG A 75 -4.56 -17.43 -1.41
C ARG A 75 -5.96 -18.03 -1.20
N PRO A 76 -6.54 -17.91 0.01
CA PRO A 76 -7.94 -18.28 0.23
C PRO A 76 -8.89 -17.50 -0.69
N ASP A 77 -10.00 -18.13 -1.07
CA ASP A 77 -11.06 -17.45 -1.82
C ASP A 77 -11.53 -16.19 -1.06
N GLY A 78 -11.59 -15.07 -1.79
CA GLY A 78 -11.95 -13.76 -1.23
C GLY A 78 -10.77 -12.93 -0.71
N ASP A 79 -9.57 -13.51 -0.56
CA ASP A 79 -8.34 -12.75 -0.29
C ASP A 79 -7.65 -12.38 -1.60
N ASN A 80 -8.08 -11.26 -2.17
CA ASN A 80 -7.60 -10.77 -3.46
C ASN A 80 -6.37 -9.87 -3.34
N SER A 81 -5.49 -10.17 -2.37
CA SER A 81 -4.20 -9.51 -2.17
C SER A 81 -3.04 -10.49 -2.33
N CYS A 82 -1.88 -10.03 -2.83
CA CYS A 82 -0.69 -10.91 -2.88
C CYS A 82 -0.02 -11.05 -1.50
N GLY A 83 -0.45 -10.26 -0.51
CA GLY A 83 0.11 -10.14 0.84
C GLY A 83 1.55 -9.65 0.92
N ALA A 84 2.00 -8.89 -0.09
CA ALA A 84 3.19 -8.06 0.03
C ALA A 84 2.86 -6.78 0.81
N TYR A 85 3.83 -6.30 1.58
CA TYR A 85 3.84 -4.96 2.18
C TYR A 85 5.21 -4.31 1.99
N TRP A 86 5.27 -2.99 2.03
CA TRP A 86 6.50 -2.20 1.93
C TRP A 86 6.37 -0.90 2.70
N LEU A 87 7.51 -0.33 3.09
CA LEU A 87 7.58 1.04 3.61
C LEU A 87 7.60 2.02 2.45
N PHE A 88 6.85 3.12 2.58
CA PHE A 88 6.77 4.17 1.59
C PHE A 88 6.87 5.53 2.28
N GLU A 89 7.78 6.36 1.78
CA GLU A 89 7.98 7.73 2.25
C GLU A 89 7.34 8.70 1.24
N ALA A 90 6.47 9.58 1.73
CA ALA A 90 5.90 10.64 0.92
C ALA A 90 5.54 11.87 1.75
N GLU A 91 5.44 13.02 1.10
CA GLU A 91 4.88 14.22 1.72
C GLU A 91 3.37 14.06 1.90
N LEU A 92 2.85 14.20 3.13
CA LEU A 92 1.43 14.03 3.45
C LEU A 92 0.72 15.33 3.82
#